data_AF-A0A813V0C2-F1
#
_entry.id   AF-A0A813V0C2-F1
#
_cell.length_a   1.000
_cell.length_b   1.000
_cell.length_c   1.000
_cell.angle_alpha   90.00
_cell.angle_beta   90.00
_cell.angle_gamma   90.00
#
_symmetry.space_group_name_H-M   'P 1'
#
loop_
_entity.id
_entity.type
_entity.pdbx_description
1 polymer ?
#
loop_
_entity_poly.entity_id
_entity_poly.type
_entity_poly.pdbx_seq_one_letter_code
_entity_poly.pdbx_strand_id
1 'polypeptide(L)'
;MTEKKFHFVIPTEHVRHFGKTLQVLTKLGEEIYIELSTKTNGLSFRTANQSRSSYSCITFNREFFEEWPHDDLQKEKIKCRISAKRCMSAVHAVLSSKLTRLELIFDDQKSNLSFVLHCRYNIVKVHSCFYIDCEKLQARFDKQSYKNSVSIMSKTLQELTAHFPAKWDEITIRATKDQFLIKKCDEIVHDDDSVVYSMNFQVVCEPREFISYDIQYNSDITFCLREFKFLLGLADLVNLPITILFDARGRPIIFCFDAEEFYFDGIFVFATIANREGETDPTFSTSHTSANDVSTMDEDDLVSYRQYTINTAGMNRTGKKRPAPVSPPMEATVNQFDEEFDDFTATNPKQRITTNAGDTTYTVLSQQSLIGFQRSEDNMADITDDEDEEN
;
A
#
# COMPACT_ATOMS: atom_id res chain seq x y z
N MET A 1 23.81 19.74 -20.64
CA MET A 1 22.77 19.57 -19.60
C MET A 1 22.78 18.11 -19.19
N THR A 2 23.22 17.79 -17.99
CA THR A 2 23.28 16.42 -17.47
C THR A 2 21.87 15.86 -17.29
N GLU A 3 21.59 14.69 -17.85
CA GLU A 3 20.32 13.98 -17.67
C GLU A 3 20.11 13.71 -16.17
N LYS A 4 19.06 14.29 -15.58
CA LYS A 4 18.72 14.05 -14.18
C LYS A 4 17.91 12.77 -14.07
N LYS A 5 18.61 11.67 -13.82
CA LYS A 5 18.03 10.35 -13.56
C LYS A 5 18.36 9.94 -12.12
N PHE A 6 17.34 9.62 -11.34
CA PHE A 6 17.55 8.96 -10.05
C PHE A 6 17.46 7.47 -10.25
N HIS A 7 18.48 6.76 -9.80
CA HIS A 7 18.62 5.33 -9.97
C HIS A 7 18.61 4.64 -8.61
N PHE A 8 17.70 3.69 -8.43
CA PHE A 8 17.65 2.81 -7.28
C PHE A 8 17.73 1.38 -7.75
N VAL A 9 18.51 0.57 -7.06
CA VAL A 9 18.66 -0.85 -7.38
C VAL A 9 18.20 -1.69 -6.20
N ILE A 10 17.30 -2.62 -6.48
CA ILE A 10 16.78 -3.58 -5.51
C ILE A 10 17.40 -4.96 -5.81
N PRO A 11 18.14 -5.55 -4.86
CA PRO A 11 18.76 -6.87 -5.03
C PRO A 11 17.69 -7.98 -5.01
N THR A 12 18.06 -9.16 -5.51
CA THR A 12 17.13 -10.29 -5.68
C THR A 12 16.34 -10.63 -4.41
N GLU A 13 16.97 -10.65 -3.24
CA GLU A 13 16.30 -10.98 -1.96
C GLU A 13 15.15 -10.02 -1.62
N HIS A 14 15.23 -8.76 -2.06
CA HIS A 14 14.32 -7.69 -1.68
C HIS A 14 13.19 -7.48 -2.71
N VAL A 15 13.38 -7.96 -3.95
CA VAL A 15 12.40 -7.80 -5.06
C VAL A 15 10.99 -8.26 -4.66
N ARG A 16 10.87 -9.41 -3.99
CA ARG A 16 9.56 -9.96 -3.61
C ARG A 16 8.85 -9.06 -2.59
N HIS A 17 9.58 -8.54 -1.59
CA HIS A 17 9.06 -7.62 -0.58
C HIS A 17 8.55 -6.32 -1.23
N PHE A 18 9.34 -5.76 -2.15
CA PHE A 18 8.95 -4.57 -2.92
C PHE A 18 7.70 -4.80 -3.77
N GLY A 19 7.69 -5.87 -4.57
CA GLY A 19 6.55 -6.20 -5.44
C GLY A 19 5.26 -6.43 -4.66
N LYS A 20 5.33 -7.09 -3.49
CA LYS A 20 4.18 -7.32 -2.62
C LYS A 20 3.68 -6.05 -1.97
N THR A 21 4.58 -5.16 -1.56
CA THR A 21 4.24 -3.83 -1.06
C THR A 21 3.45 -3.04 -2.10
N LEU A 22 3.96 -2.95 -3.34
CA LEU A 22 3.24 -2.26 -4.42
C LEU A 22 1.89 -2.92 -4.72
N GLN A 23 1.82 -4.26 -4.72
CA GLN A 23 0.55 -4.98 -4.88
C GLN A 23 -0.49 -4.64 -3.81
N VAL A 24 -0.06 -4.40 -2.57
CA VAL A 24 -0.97 -4.00 -1.49
C VAL A 24 -1.39 -2.54 -1.66
N LEU A 25 -0.45 -1.64 -1.96
CA LEU A 25 -0.74 -0.23 -2.19
C LEU A 25 -1.72 0.00 -3.35
N THR A 26 -1.57 -0.73 -4.46
CA THR A 26 -2.49 -0.62 -5.61
C THR A 26 -3.92 -1.11 -5.30
N LYS A 27 -4.10 -1.93 -4.26
CA LYS A 27 -5.41 -2.39 -3.80
C LYS A 27 -6.04 -1.44 -2.78
N LEU A 28 -5.23 -0.63 -2.09
CA LEU A 28 -5.67 0.29 -1.04
C LEU A 28 -6.04 1.67 -1.58
N GLY A 29 -5.46 2.11 -2.71
CA GLY A 29 -5.83 3.39 -3.31
C GLY A 29 -5.58 3.46 -4.81
N GLU A 30 -6.14 4.50 -5.43
CA GLU A 30 -6.09 4.72 -6.88
C GLU A 30 -4.75 5.30 -7.34
N GLU A 31 -4.01 5.92 -6.42
CA GLU A 31 -2.75 6.60 -6.67
C GLU A 31 -1.71 6.21 -5.62
N ILE A 32 -0.46 6.08 -6.07
CA ILE A 32 0.69 5.82 -5.21
C ILE A 32 1.59 7.04 -5.26
N TYR A 33 1.78 7.66 -4.11
CA TYR A 33 2.65 8.79 -3.89
C TYR A 33 4.03 8.26 -3.49
N ILE A 34 5.05 8.73 -4.18
CA ILE A 34 6.44 8.31 -3.99
C ILE A 34 7.20 9.53 -3.51
N GLU A 35 7.82 9.39 -2.35
CA GLU A 35 8.60 10.44 -1.73
C GLU A 35 9.94 9.89 -1.24
N LEU A 36 11.03 10.55 -1.64
CA LEU A 36 12.32 10.33 -1.01
C LEU A 36 12.39 11.15 0.29
N SER A 37 12.41 10.46 1.43
CA SER A 37 12.45 11.10 2.75
C SER A 37 13.89 11.41 3.13
N THR A 38 14.23 12.69 3.25
CA THR A 38 15.54 13.15 3.72
C THR A 38 15.75 12.90 5.21
N LYS A 39 14.67 12.83 6.00
CA LYS A 39 14.75 12.61 7.47
C LYS A 39 15.04 11.17 7.85
N THR A 40 14.43 10.23 7.12
CA THR A 40 14.56 8.79 7.40
C THR A 40 15.52 8.09 6.44
N ASN A 41 16.13 8.84 5.51
CA ASN A 41 17.01 8.31 4.46
C ASN A 41 16.41 7.09 3.75
N GLY A 42 15.14 7.20 3.35
CA GLY A 42 14.36 6.09 2.81
C GLY A 42 13.37 6.51 1.72
N LEU A 43 13.02 5.58 0.85
CA LEU A 43 12.05 5.77 -0.22
C LEU A 43 10.67 5.33 0.27
N SER A 44 9.75 6.28 0.40
CA SER A 44 8.42 6.07 0.94
C SER A 44 7.38 5.97 -0.17
N PHE A 45 6.53 4.95 -0.08
CA PHE A 45 5.37 4.75 -0.94
C PHE A 45 4.11 4.90 -0.11
N ARG A 46 3.25 5.82 -0.51
CA ARG A 46 2.05 6.20 0.23
C ARG A 46 0.83 6.07 -0.64
N THR A 47 -0.30 5.72 -0.05
CA THR A 47 -1.58 5.76 -0.74
C THR A 47 -2.68 6.16 0.23
N ALA A 48 -3.74 6.73 -0.32
CA ALA A 48 -5.00 6.92 0.37
C ALA A 48 -6.12 6.44 -0.55
N ASN A 49 -7.17 5.88 0.04
CA ASN A 49 -8.36 5.52 -0.74
C ASN A 49 -9.13 6.80 -1.16
N GLN A 50 -10.12 6.64 -2.04
CA GLN A 50 -10.84 7.77 -2.64
C GLN A 50 -11.59 8.63 -1.59
N SER A 51 -12.16 8.00 -0.56
CA SER A 51 -12.82 8.69 0.56
C SER A 51 -11.83 9.32 1.55
N ARG A 52 -10.52 9.05 1.39
CA ARG A 52 -9.47 9.32 2.38
C ARG A 52 -9.73 8.68 3.74
N SER A 53 -10.61 7.66 3.79
CA SER A 53 -10.91 6.88 5.00
C SER A 53 -9.81 5.88 5.37
N SER A 54 -8.84 5.70 4.48
CA SER A 54 -7.70 4.81 4.65
C SER A 54 -6.44 5.49 4.14
N TYR A 55 -5.37 5.39 4.92
CA TYR A 55 -4.05 5.85 4.57
C TYR A 55 -3.04 4.74 4.82
N SER A 56 -2.06 4.61 3.95
CA SER A 56 -0.97 3.65 4.14
C SER A 56 0.35 4.25 3.68
N CYS A 57 1.40 3.96 4.42
CA CYS A 57 2.76 4.38 4.15
C CYS A 57 3.67 3.19 4.39
N ILE A 58 4.46 2.83 3.39
CA ILE A 58 5.55 1.88 3.53
C ILE A 58 6.83 2.61 3.17
N THR A 59 7.83 2.51 4.04
CA THR A 59 9.11 3.17 3.86
C THR A 59 10.20 2.13 3.76
N PHE A 60 10.94 2.15 2.65
CA PHE A 60 12.14 1.33 2.44
C PHE A 60 13.36 2.14 2.84
N ASN A 61 14.16 1.63 3.77
CA ASN A 61 15.41 2.27 4.20
C ASN A 61 16.46 2.18 3.09
N ARG A 62 17.51 3.00 3.18
CA ARG A 62 18.61 2.99 2.20
C ARG A 62 19.21 1.59 2.02
N GLU A 63 19.34 0.84 3.10
CA GLU A 63 19.91 -0.51 3.15
C GLU A 63 19.08 -1.55 2.39
N PHE A 64 17.82 -1.24 2.07
CA PHE A 64 17.00 -2.05 1.18
C PHE A 64 17.55 -2.08 -0.26
N PHE A 65 18.35 -1.07 -0.63
CA PHE A 65 18.84 -0.87 -1.99
C PHE A 65 20.34 -1.16 -2.09
N GLU A 66 20.74 -1.83 -3.16
CA GLU A 66 22.14 -2.06 -3.50
C GLU A 66 22.79 -0.77 -4.02
N GLU A 67 22.08 -0.03 -4.87
CA GLU A 67 22.47 1.31 -5.33
C GLU A 67 21.44 2.34 -4.90
N TRP A 68 21.96 3.47 -4.42
CA TRP A 68 21.19 4.61 -3.95
C TRP A 68 21.74 5.89 -4.60
N PRO A 69 20.90 6.88 -4.94
CA PRO A 69 21.36 8.12 -5.55
C PRO A 69 22.32 8.88 -4.63
N HIS A 70 23.50 9.23 -5.15
CA HIS A 70 24.61 9.83 -4.40
C HIS A 70 24.46 11.35 -4.20
N ASP A 71 23.55 12.02 -4.91
CA ASP A 71 23.47 13.49 -4.94
C ASP A 71 22.48 14.04 -3.90
N ASP A 72 23.00 14.46 -2.74
CA ASP A 72 22.23 15.03 -1.63
C ASP A 72 21.43 16.29 -2.01
N LEU A 73 21.88 17.06 -3.02
CA LEU A 73 21.22 18.30 -3.45
C LEU A 73 20.01 18.06 -4.37
N GLN A 74 19.87 16.85 -4.94
CA GLN A 74 18.74 16.49 -5.81
C GLN A 74 17.70 15.60 -5.10
N LYS A 75 18.00 15.07 -3.90
CA LYS A 75 17.11 14.17 -3.14
C LYS A 75 15.74 14.76 -2.82
N GLU A 76 15.62 16.09 -2.69
CA GLU A 76 14.35 16.75 -2.38
C GLU A 76 13.34 16.78 -3.55
N LYS A 77 13.71 16.30 -4.74
CA LYS A 77 12.86 16.39 -5.93
C LYS A 77 11.95 15.20 -6.19
N ILE A 78 12.27 14.01 -5.68
CA ILE A 78 11.39 12.86 -5.90
C ILE A 78 10.18 12.99 -4.98
N LYS A 79 9.15 13.65 -5.52
CA LYS A 79 7.84 13.89 -4.90
C LYS A 79 6.80 13.81 -5.98
N CYS A 80 6.40 12.60 -6.31
CA CYS A 80 5.49 12.36 -7.42
C CYS A 80 4.40 11.38 -7.05
N ARG A 81 3.37 11.31 -7.89
CA ARG A 81 2.31 10.31 -7.80
C ARG A 81 2.17 9.59 -9.12
N ILE A 82 1.89 8.29 -9.03
CA ILE A 82 1.60 7.42 -10.17
C ILE A 82 0.21 6.81 -10.00
N SER A 83 -0.47 6.54 -11.11
CA SER A 83 -1.73 5.79 -11.09
C SER A 83 -1.46 4.33 -10.73
N ALA A 84 -2.17 3.81 -9.72
CA ALA A 84 -2.11 2.40 -9.33
C ALA A 84 -2.40 1.49 -10.53
N LYS A 85 -3.42 1.82 -11.34
CA LYS A 85 -3.79 1.07 -12.55
C LYS A 85 -2.64 0.95 -13.55
N ARG A 86 -1.86 2.02 -13.76
CA ARG A 86 -0.70 1.99 -14.67
C ARG A 86 0.47 1.19 -14.08
N CYS A 87 0.67 1.30 -12.77
CA CYS A 87 1.70 0.56 -12.05
C CYS A 87 1.45 -0.96 -12.02
N MET A 88 0.18 -1.40 -12.07
CA MET A 88 -0.19 -2.83 -11.96
C MET A 88 0.54 -3.76 -12.93
N SER A 89 0.81 -3.33 -14.17
CA SER A 89 1.54 -4.15 -15.14
C SER A 89 2.98 -4.42 -14.67
N ALA A 90 3.67 -3.39 -14.18
CA ALA A 90 5.00 -3.52 -13.61
C ALA A 90 4.97 -4.40 -12.35
N VAL A 91 4.00 -4.20 -11.46
CA VAL A 91 3.84 -5.03 -10.24
C VAL A 91 3.65 -6.50 -10.58
N HIS A 92 2.79 -6.81 -11.55
CA HIS A 92 2.58 -8.18 -12.00
C HIS A 92 3.87 -8.78 -12.58
N ALA A 93 4.59 -8.02 -13.41
CA ALA A 93 5.84 -8.47 -14.00
C ALA A 93 6.91 -8.75 -12.94
N VAL A 94 7.02 -7.90 -11.92
CA VAL A 94 7.94 -8.07 -10.78
C VAL A 94 7.62 -9.32 -9.98
N LEU A 95 6.34 -9.59 -9.72
CA LEU A 95 5.91 -10.74 -8.89
C LEU A 95 5.92 -12.07 -9.63
N SER A 96 5.74 -12.08 -10.95
CA SER A 96 5.66 -13.31 -11.77
C SER A 96 7.00 -13.73 -12.36
N SER A 97 7.97 -12.82 -12.45
CA SER A 97 9.27 -13.08 -13.07
C SER A 97 10.30 -13.49 -12.02
N LYS A 98 11.19 -14.43 -12.38
CA LYS A 98 12.40 -14.73 -11.60
C LYS A 98 13.46 -13.68 -11.90
N LEU A 99 13.48 -12.61 -11.12
CA LEU A 99 14.41 -11.50 -11.29
C LEU A 99 15.74 -11.76 -10.58
N THR A 100 16.83 -11.30 -11.19
CA THR A 100 18.16 -11.21 -10.59
C THR A 100 18.43 -9.80 -10.03
N ARG A 101 17.70 -8.80 -10.53
CA ARG A 101 17.81 -7.40 -10.12
C ARG A 101 16.56 -6.65 -10.58
N LEU A 102 16.14 -5.65 -9.81
CA LEU A 102 15.13 -4.68 -10.23
C LEU A 102 15.69 -3.27 -10.08
N GLU A 103 15.62 -2.48 -11.14
CA GLU A 103 16.00 -1.06 -11.10
C GLU A 103 14.77 -0.16 -11.17
N LEU A 104 14.78 0.91 -10.39
CA LEU A 104 13.83 2.01 -10.48
C LEU A 104 14.57 3.23 -11.01
N ILE A 105 14.19 3.67 -12.20
CA ILE A 105 14.77 4.84 -12.86
C ILE A 105 13.71 5.93 -12.93
N PHE A 106 13.94 7.02 -12.20
CA PHE A 106 13.14 8.23 -12.28
C PHE A 106 13.80 9.20 -13.25
N ASP A 107 13.17 9.40 -14.40
CA ASP A 107 13.59 10.38 -15.41
C ASP A 107 12.77 11.67 -15.20
N ASP A 108 13.41 12.71 -14.65
CA ASP A 108 12.83 14.03 -14.37
C ASP A 108 12.38 14.73 -15.66
N GLN A 109 13.13 14.56 -16.75
CA GLN A 109 12.85 15.24 -18.01
C GLN A 109 11.62 14.65 -18.72
N LYS A 110 11.39 13.35 -18.56
CA LYS A 110 10.26 12.65 -19.18
C LYS A 110 9.07 12.43 -18.25
N SER A 111 9.18 12.88 -16.99
CA SER A 111 8.23 12.57 -15.91
C SER A 111 7.87 11.08 -15.87
N ASN A 112 8.89 10.22 -15.96
CA ASN A 112 8.71 8.79 -16.15
C ASN A 112 9.44 7.98 -15.09
N LEU A 113 8.73 7.02 -14.49
CA LEU A 113 9.29 5.98 -13.64
C LEU A 113 9.36 4.68 -14.44
N SER A 114 10.57 4.19 -14.66
CA SER A 114 10.81 2.91 -15.32
C SER A 114 11.24 1.84 -14.31
N PHE A 115 10.56 0.71 -14.38
CA PHE A 115 10.90 -0.54 -13.70
C PHE A 115 11.70 -1.38 -14.68
N VAL A 116 13.01 -1.52 -14.46
CA VAL A 116 13.89 -2.34 -15.30
C VAL A 116 14.09 -3.68 -14.60
N LEU A 117 13.49 -4.72 -15.17
CA LEU A 117 13.47 -6.07 -14.63
C LEU A 117 14.56 -6.89 -15.31
N HIS A 118 15.62 -7.22 -14.57
CA HIS A 118 16.66 -8.13 -15.04
C HIS A 118 16.23 -9.55 -14.71
N CYS A 119 15.89 -10.32 -15.73
CA CYS A 119 15.51 -11.72 -15.62
C CYS A 119 16.73 -12.61 -15.87
N ARG A 120 16.58 -13.91 -15.58
CA ARG A 120 17.58 -14.91 -15.97
C ARG A 120 17.85 -14.89 -17.47
N TYR A 121 19.04 -15.38 -17.85
CA TYR A 121 19.52 -15.44 -19.23
C TYR A 121 19.66 -14.07 -19.91
N ASN A 122 19.97 -13.04 -19.13
CA ASN A 122 20.18 -11.66 -19.60
C ASN A 122 18.96 -11.05 -20.31
N ILE A 123 17.75 -11.54 -20.02
CA ILE A 123 16.51 -10.96 -20.52
C ILE A 123 16.21 -9.72 -19.67
N VAL A 124 16.07 -8.56 -20.30
CA VAL A 124 15.68 -7.31 -19.64
C VAL A 124 14.28 -6.91 -20.11
N LYS A 125 13.38 -6.65 -19.17
CA LYS A 125 12.04 -6.11 -19.45
C LYS A 125 11.92 -4.74 -18.81
N VAL A 126 11.38 -3.77 -19.54
CA VAL A 126 11.20 -2.41 -19.04
C VAL A 126 9.71 -2.10 -19.01
N HIS A 127 9.20 -1.71 -17.85
CA HIS A 127 7.83 -1.22 -17.69
C HIS A 127 7.88 0.23 -17.23
N SER A 128 7.29 1.14 -18.01
CA SER A 128 7.37 2.57 -17.74
C SER A 128 6.00 3.12 -17.35
N CYS A 129 5.97 3.99 -16.34
CA CYS A 129 4.78 4.69 -15.88
C CYS A 129 5.07 6.19 -15.86
N PHE A 130 4.20 7.00 -16.47
CA PHE A 130 4.26 8.44 -16.26
C PHE A 130 3.85 8.77 -14.82
N TYR A 131 4.63 9.63 -14.18
CA TYR A 131 4.29 10.21 -12.89
C TYR A 131 3.95 11.69 -13.05
N ILE A 132 3.33 12.24 -12.02
CA ILE A 132 2.99 13.65 -11.93
C ILE A 132 3.62 14.18 -10.65
N ASP A 133 4.36 15.28 -10.73
CA ASP A 133 4.89 15.96 -9.55
C ASP A 133 3.73 16.44 -8.66
N CYS A 134 3.88 16.27 -7.35
CA CYS A 134 2.79 16.56 -6.43
C CYS A 134 3.30 16.96 -5.04
N GLU A 135 2.39 17.50 -4.25
CA GLU A 135 2.61 17.73 -2.83
C GLU A 135 2.65 16.42 -2.04
N LYS A 136 3.26 16.47 -0.86
CA LYS A 136 3.40 15.31 0.02
C LYS A 136 2.04 14.85 0.53
N LEU A 137 1.74 13.57 0.35
CA LEU A 137 0.63 12.93 1.05
C LEU A 137 1.06 12.63 2.50
N GLN A 138 0.51 13.39 3.45
CA GLN A 138 0.79 13.20 4.87
C GLN A 138 -0.51 13.01 5.65
N ALA A 139 -0.56 11.97 6.47
CA ALA A 139 -1.53 11.85 7.53
C ALA A 139 -0.89 12.36 8.83
N ARG A 140 -1.58 13.27 9.54
CA ARG A 140 -1.13 13.78 10.84
C ARG A 140 -1.82 12.99 11.93
N PHE A 141 -1.08 12.12 12.58
CA PHE A 141 -1.54 11.38 13.76
C PHE A 141 -0.38 11.28 14.75
N ASP A 142 -0.69 11.43 16.03
CA ASP A 142 0.27 11.26 17.10
C ASP A 142 0.09 9.85 17.70
N LYS A 143 1.07 8.98 17.46
CA LYS A 143 1.07 7.61 18.01
C LYS A 143 1.05 7.62 19.54
N GLN A 144 1.65 8.62 20.19
CA GLN A 144 1.71 8.72 21.65
C GLN A 144 0.36 9.12 22.28
N SER A 145 -0.54 9.67 21.48
CA SER A 145 -1.89 10.04 21.93
C SER A 145 -2.81 8.83 22.13
N TYR A 146 -2.46 7.66 21.59
CA TYR A 146 -3.24 6.43 21.71
C TYR A 146 -2.98 5.74 23.05
N LYS A 147 -4.06 5.28 23.70
CA LYS A 147 -3.99 4.68 25.03
C LYS A 147 -4.18 3.16 25.01
N ASN A 148 -4.78 2.60 23.97
CA ASN A 148 -4.84 1.15 23.81
C ASN A 148 -3.83 0.71 22.75
N SER A 149 -3.02 -0.28 23.09
CA SER A 149 -1.96 -0.82 22.25
C SER A 149 -1.86 -2.33 22.46
N VAL A 150 -1.96 -3.10 21.39
CA VAL A 150 -1.71 -4.55 21.43
C VAL A 150 -0.74 -4.94 20.31
N SER A 151 0.08 -5.96 20.53
CA SER A 151 0.97 -6.51 19.52
C SER A 151 0.79 -8.01 19.41
N ILE A 152 0.59 -8.50 18.18
CA ILE A 152 0.28 -9.90 17.90
C ILE A 152 0.93 -10.33 16.58
N MET A 153 1.27 -11.61 16.47
CA MET A 153 1.81 -12.16 15.22
C MET A 153 0.81 -12.00 14.08
N SER A 154 1.28 -11.48 12.94
CA SER A 154 0.48 -11.33 11.71
C SER A 154 -0.19 -12.65 11.29
N LYS A 155 0.54 -13.76 11.42
CA LYS A 155 0.03 -15.10 11.11
C LYS A 155 -1.21 -15.48 11.93
N THR A 156 -1.24 -15.16 13.22
CA THR A 156 -2.41 -15.41 14.07
C THR A 156 -3.63 -14.64 13.55
N LEU A 157 -3.47 -13.34 13.24
CA LEU A 157 -4.54 -12.53 12.66
C LEU A 157 -4.99 -13.03 11.28
N GLN A 158 -4.07 -13.55 10.47
CA GLN A 158 -4.41 -14.18 9.19
C GLN A 158 -5.27 -15.44 9.38
N GLU A 159 -4.87 -16.34 10.26
CA GLU A 159 -5.62 -17.57 10.55
C GLU A 159 -7.05 -17.24 11.03
N LEU A 160 -7.18 -16.23 11.90
CA LEU A 160 -8.48 -15.75 12.35
C LEU A 160 -9.32 -15.19 11.21
N THR A 161 -8.74 -14.35 10.34
CA THR A 161 -9.47 -13.68 9.25
C THR A 161 -9.69 -14.54 8.01
N ALA A 162 -8.99 -15.68 7.87
CA ALA A 162 -9.09 -16.59 6.74
C ALA A 162 -10.50 -17.20 6.59
N HIS A 163 -11.18 -17.43 7.72
CA HIS A 163 -12.53 -17.98 7.75
C HIS A 163 -13.62 -16.94 7.47
N PHE A 164 -13.27 -15.65 7.35
CA PHE A 164 -14.26 -14.59 7.18
C PHE A 164 -14.76 -14.54 5.74
N PRO A 165 -16.08 -14.65 5.50
CA PRO A 165 -16.67 -14.54 4.18
C PRO A 165 -16.21 -13.29 3.42
N ALA A 166 -16.01 -13.43 2.11
CA ALA A 166 -15.56 -12.32 1.25
C ALA A 166 -16.55 -11.13 1.19
N LYS A 167 -17.83 -11.37 1.54
CA LYS A 167 -18.89 -10.35 1.57
C LYS A 167 -18.81 -9.40 2.78
N TRP A 168 -17.98 -9.68 3.78
CA TRP A 168 -17.86 -8.82 4.94
C TRP A 168 -16.97 -7.62 4.63
N ASP A 169 -17.57 -6.43 4.67
CA ASP A 169 -16.84 -5.18 4.43
C ASP A 169 -16.12 -4.70 5.70
N GLU A 170 -16.65 -5.03 6.87
CA GLU A 170 -16.23 -4.50 8.17
C GLU A 170 -16.18 -5.57 9.25
N ILE A 171 -15.31 -5.36 10.23
CA ILE A 171 -15.23 -6.14 11.47
C ILE A 171 -15.11 -5.20 12.66
N THR A 172 -15.48 -5.72 13.83
CA THR A 172 -15.42 -5.00 15.07
C THR A 172 -14.43 -5.66 16.03
N ILE A 173 -13.52 -4.86 16.60
CA ILE A 173 -12.64 -5.28 17.69
C ILE A 173 -13.19 -4.73 18.99
N ARG A 174 -13.41 -5.61 19.97
CA ARG A 174 -13.67 -5.22 21.36
C ARG A 174 -12.48 -5.62 22.21
N ALA A 175 -11.84 -4.66 22.87
CA ALA A 175 -10.73 -4.90 23.78
C ALA A 175 -11.09 -4.45 25.19
N THR A 176 -10.71 -5.27 26.16
CA THR A 176 -10.85 -5.05 27.60
C THR A 176 -9.57 -5.54 28.28
N LYS A 177 -9.35 -5.28 29.57
CA LYS A 177 -8.15 -5.77 30.26
C LYS A 177 -8.01 -7.29 30.25
N ASP A 178 -9.14 -8.01 30.20
CA ASP A 178 -9.18 -9.46 30.36
C ASP A 178 -9.42 -10.21 29.03
N GLN A 179 -9.81 -9.51 27.97
CA GLN A 179 -10.30 -10.15 26.75
C GLN A 179 -10.15 -9.26 25.52
N PHE A 180 -9.69 -9.86 24.41
CA PHE A 180 -9.73 -9.28 23.07
C PHE A 180 -10.69 -10.08 22.18
N LEU A 181 -11.64 -9.40 21.54
CA LEU A 181 -12.63 -10.03 20.70
C LEU A 181 -12.57 -9.46 19.29
N ILE A 182 -12.63 -10.35 18.31
CA ILE A 182 -12.89 -10.00 16.92
C ILE A 182 -14.29 -10.53 16.60
N LYS A 183 -15.21 -9.63 16.25
CA LYS A 183 -16.62 -9.97 16.00
C LYS A 183 -17.14 -9.34 14.72
N LYS A 184 -18.19 -9.97 14.16
CA LYS A 184 -19.02 -9.39 13.11
C LYS A 184 -20.44 -9.21 13.63
N CYS A 185 -20.86 -7.96 13.74
CA CYS A 185 -22.26 -7.59 13.92
C CYS A 185 -22.83 -7.12 12.59
N ASP A 186 -24.04 -7.56 12.23
CA ASP A 186 -24.86 -6.94 11.18
C ASP A 186 -25.90 -6.04 11.84
N GLU A 187 -26.05 -4.82 11.31
CA GLU A 187 -27.20 -3.97 11.61
C GLU A 187 -28.40 -4.48 10.83
N ILE A 188 -29.40 -4.98 11.55
CA ILE A 188 -30.71 -5.33 10.99
C ILE A 188 -31.64 -4.17 11.32
N VAL A 189 -32.04 -3.43 10.29
CA VAL A 189 -33.07 -2.40 10.41
C VAL A 189 -34.42 -3.06 10.16
N HIS A 190 -35.30 -2.99 11.15
CA HIS A 190 -36.67 -3.47 11.04
C HIS A 190 -37.58 -2.41 10.39
N ASP A 191 -38.78 -2.83 9.98
CA ASP A 191 -39.77 -1.94 9.33
C ASP A 191 -40.26 -0.79 10.24
N ASP A 192 -40.01 -0.88 11.54
CA ASP A 192 -40.31 0.15 12.55
C ASP A 192 -39.14 1.10 12.82
N ASP A 193 -38.12 1.10 11.94
CA ASP A 193 -36.85 1.82 12.08
C ASP A 193 -36.02 1.41 13.33
N SER A 194 -36.40 0.32 14.02
CA SER A 194 -35.58 -0.24 15.10
C SER A 194 -34.35 -0.96 14.52
N VAL A 195 -33.20 -0.72 15.14
CA VAL A 195 -31.94 -1.38 14.75
C VAL A 195 -31.62 -2.48 15.74
N VAL A 196 -31.57 -3.72 15.25
CA VAL A 196 -31.12 -4.89 16.01
C VAL A 196 -29.78 -5.35 15.46
N TYR A 197 -28.81 -5.53 16.35
CA TYR A 197 -27.50 -6.07 15.99
C TYR A 197 -27.53 -7.60 16.04
N SER A 198 -27.42 -8.25 14.89
CA SER A 198 -27.23 -9.70 14.82
C SER A 198 -25.74 -10.05 14.89
N MET A 199 -25.34 -10.79 15.91
CA MET A 199 -23.98 -11.32 16.03
C MET A 199 -23.85 -12.55 15.13
N ASN A 200 -23.05 -12.44 14.08
CA ASN A 200 -22.85 -13.53 13.12
C ASN A 200 -21.60 -14.35 13.39
N PHE A 201 -20.63 -13.77 14.10
CA PHE A 201 -19.34 -14.39 14.34
C PHE A 201 -18.62 -13.70 15.50
N GLN A 202 -17.94 -14.50 16.32
CA GLN A 202 -17.10 -14.00 17.41
C GLN A 202 -15.93 -14.95 17.62
N VAL A 203 -14.73 -14.38 17.69
CA VAL A 203 -13.52 -15.02 18.20
C VAL A 203 -13.08 -14.27 19.43
N VAL A 204 -12.67 -15.04 20.43
CA VAL A 204 -12.07 -14.54 21.66
C VAL A 204 -10.61 -14.94 21.65
N CYS A 205 -9.74 -13.96 21.88
CA CYS A 205 -8.32 -14.14 22.13
C CYS A 205 -8.02 -13.73 23.58
N GLU A 206 -7.28 -14.57 24.28
CA GLU A 206 -6.78 -14.23 25.61
C GLU A 206 -5.62 -13.23 25.50
N PRO A 207 -5.47 -12.27 26.44
CA PRO A 207 -4.33 -11.35 26.47
C PRO A 207 -2.95 -12.03 26.39
N ARG A 208 -2.85 -13.28 26.85
CA ARG A 208 -1.62 -14.09 26.83
C ARG A 208 -1.18 -14.53 25.43
N GLU A 209 -2.08 -14.50 24.45
CA GLU A 209 -1.78 -14.79 23.04
C GLU A 209 -1.05 -13.64 22.34
N PHE A 210 -0.98 -12.48 22.98
CA PHE A 210 -0.34 -11.27 22.46
C PHE A 210 1.09 -11.15 22.99
N ILE A 211 1.96 -10.56 22.16
CA ILE A 211 3.33 -10.21 22.53
C ILE A 211 3.32 -9.05 23.54
N SER A 212 2.43 -8.08 23.32
CA SER A 212 2.13 -7.03 24.28
C SER A 212 0.63 -6.74 24.27
N TYR A 213 0.09 -6.44 25.46
CA TYR A 213 -1.32 -6.20 25.64
C TYR A 213 -1.53 -5.09 26.68
N ASP A 214 -1.65 -3.85 26.20
CA ASP A 214 -1.84 -2.67 27.03
C ASP A 214 -3.19 -2.01 26.72
N ILE A 215 -4.17 -2.23 27.59
CA ILE A 215 -5.52 -1.68 27.47
C ILE A 215 -5.80 -0.79 28.69
N GLN A 216 -5.91 0.51 28.44
CA GLN A 216 -6.16 1.50 29.49
C GLN A 216 -7.66 1.62 29.79
N TYR A 217 -8.51 1.49 28.78
CA TYR A 217 -9.97 1.44 28.91
C TYR A 217 -10.59 0.55 27.84
N ASN A 218 -11.78 0.04 28.15
CA ASN A 218 -12.54 -0.80 27.23
C ASN A 218 -12.87 -0.02 25.95
N SER A 219 -12.71 -0.66 24.79
CA SER A 219 -12.98 -0.05 23.49
C SER A 219 -13.64 -1.03 22.56
N ASP A 220 -14.54 -0.54 21.70
CA ASP A 220 -15.33 -1.33 20.76
C ASP A 220 -15.39 -0.59 19.41
N ILE A 221 -14.48 -0.93 18.50
CA ILE A 221 -14.23 -0.17 17.26
C ILE A 221 -14.50 -1.02 16.03
N THR A 222 -15.16 -0.43 15.03
CA THR A 222 -15.46 -1.07 13.73
C THR A 222 -14.68 -0.39 12.62
N PHE A 223 -14.03 -1.17 11.74
CA PHE A 223 -13.23 -0.68 10.62
C PHE A 223 -13.27 -1.65 9.42
N CYS A 224 -12.67 -1.22 8.30
CA CYS A 224 -12.71 -1.98 7.04
C CYS A 224 -11.90 -3.29 7.11
N LEU A 225 -12.58 -4.43 6.94
CA LEU A 225 -11.97 -5.76 6.90
C LEU A 225 -11.14 -5.96 5.63
N ARG A 226 -11.62 -5.45 4.49
CA ARG A 226 -10.95 -5.66 3.20
C ARG A 226 -9.54 -5.07 3.19
N GLU A 227 -9.41 -3.84 3.68
CA GLU A 227 -8.11 -3.15 3.78
C GLU A 227 -7.20 -3.84 4.79
N PHE A 228 -7.75 -4.28 5.92
CA PHE A 228 -7.05 -5.07 6.93
C PHE A 228 -6.48 -6.38 6.36
N LYS A 229 -7.26 -7.12 5.56
CA LYS A 229 -6.77 -8.34 4.89
C LYS A 229 -5.60 -8.07 3.95
N PHE A 230 -5.55 -6.92 3.27
CA PHE A 230 -4.41 -6.56 2.42
C PHE A 230 -3.14 -6.28 3.23
N LEU A 231 -3.27 -5.55 4.36
CA LEU A 231 -2.19 -5.37 5.33
C LEU A 231 -1.67 -6.73 5.82
N LEU A 232 -2.56 -7.60 6.29
CA LEU A 232 -2.17 -8.91 6.82
C LEU A 232 -1.39 -9.73 5.79
N GLY A 233 -1.79 -9.66 4.51
CA GLY A 233 -1.08 -10.32 3.41
C GLY A 233 0.36 -9.82 3.17
N LEU A 234 0.65 -8.57 3.53
CA LEU A 234 2.02 -8.03 3.49
C LEU A 234 2.82 -8.43 4.74
N ALA A 235 2.23 -8.28 5.92
CA ALA A 235 2.92 -8.55 7.19
C ALA A 235 3.31 -10.03 7.36
N ASP A 236 2.53 -10.95 6.80
CA ASP A 236 2.84 -12.39 6.80
C ASP A 236 4.03 -12.75 5.89
N LEU A 237 4.28 -11.97 4.83
CA LEU A 237 5.46 -12.19 3.98
C LEU A 237 6.76 -12.12 4.78
N VAL A 238 6.79 -11.23 5.77
CA VAL A 238 7.91 -11.01 6.68
C VAL A 238 7.75 -11.75 8.01
N ASN A 239 6.61 -12.41 8.23
CA ASN A 239 6.26 -13.13 9.47
C ASN A 239 6.50 -12.30 10.74
N LEU A 240 6.16 -11.00 10.69
CA LEU A 240 6.39 -10.07 11.80
C LEU A 240 5.13 -9.80 12.62
N PRO A 241 5.29 -9.37 13.88
CA PRO A 241 4.19 -8.88 14.67
C PRO A 241 3.64 -7.56 14.14
N ILE A 242 2.34 -7.36 14.34
CA ILE A 242 1.64 -6.12 14.04
C ILE A 242 1.25 -5.48 15.37
N THR A 243 1.69 -4.24 15.56
CA THR A 243 1.25 -3.38 16.65
C THR A 243 0.00 -2.62 16.21
N ILE A 244 -1.06 -2.77 16.98
CA ILE A 244 -2.37 -2.16 16.76
C ILE A 244 -2.57 -1.08 17.83
N LEU A 245 -2.63 0.19 17.41
CA LEU A 245 -2.92 1.33 18.27
C LEU A 245 -4.34 1.79 18.01
N PHE A 246 -5.12 1.93 19.08
CA PHE A 246 -6.52 2.32 18.97
C PHE A 246 -7.03 2.99 20.24
N ASP A 247 -8.25 3.50 20.15
CA ASP A 247 -8.90 4.33 21.15
C ASP A 247 -10.43 4.08 21.02
N ALA A 248 -11.26 5.06 21.36
CA ALA A 248 -12.68 5.09 21.17
C ALA A 248 -13.09 5.18 19.70
N ARG A 249 -14.37 4.86 19.47
CA ARG A 249 -15.06 4.95 18.18
C ARG A 249 -14.91 6.33 17.56
N GLY A 250 -14.77 6.38 16.23
CA GLY A 250 -14.52 7.61 15.47
C GLY A 250 -13.06 8.07 15.45
N ARG A 251 -12.19 7.64 16.38
CA ARG A 251 -10.74 7.83 16.24
C ARG A 251 -10.16 6.73 15.35
N PRO A 252 -9.23 7.04 14.44
CA PRO A 252 -8.71 6.05 13.50
C PRO A 252 -7.90 4.97 14.23
N ILE A 253 -7.98 3.73 13.75
CA ILE A 253 -7.12 2.63 14.18
C ILE A 253 -5.83 2.65 13.36
N ILE A 254 -4.70 2.40 14.02
CA ILE A 254 -3.38 2.38 13.39
C ILE A 254 -2.77 0.98 13.51
N PHE A 255 -2.32 0.43 12.40
CA PHE A 255 -1.52 -0.80 12.35
C PHE A 255 -0.10 -0.43 11.95
N CYS A 256 0.88 -0.90 12.71
CA CYS A 256 2.29 -0.72 12.41
C CYS A 256 3.00 -2.07 12.43
N PHE A 257 3.96 -2.26 11.53
CA PHE A 257 4.99 -3.28 11.67
C PHE A 257 6.34 -2.65 11.37
N ASP A 258 7.38 -3.18 12.01
CA ASP A 258 8.76 -2.75 11.82
C ASP A 258 9.57 -3.96 11.37
N ALA A 259 10.02 -3.96 10.12
CA ALA A 259 10.78 -5.03 9.51
C ALA A 259 12.25 -4.65 9.37
N GLU A 260 12.90 -4.40 10.50
CA GLU A 260 14.32 -4.02 10.56
C GLU A 260 15.21 -5.00 9.78
N GLU A 261 15.00 -6.31 9.94
CA GLU A 261 15.74 -7.37 9.22
C GLU A 261 15.55 -7.33 7.69
N PHE A 262 14.46 -6.72 7.22
CA PHE A 262 14.12 -6.59 5.80
C PHE A 262 14.26 -5.16 5.30
N TYR A 263 14.72 -4.22 6.13
CA TYR A 263 14.94 -2.82 5.83
C TYR A 263 13.71 -2.04 5.34
N PHE A 264 12.51 -2.38 5.82
CA PHE A 264 11.31 -1.58 5.56
C PHE A 264 10.32 -1.60 6.72
N ASP A 265 9.55 -0.52 6.86
CA ASP A 265 8.49 -0.41 7.86
C ASP A 265 7.16 -0.03 7.20
N GLY A 266 6.06 -0.33 7.88
CA GLY A 266 4.72 -0.10 7.38
C GLY A 266 3.81 0.53 8.43
N ILE A 267 3.06 1.56 8.02
CA ILE A 267 2.03 2.20 8.83
C ILE A 267 0.74 2.27 8.02
N PHE A 268 -0.35 1.78 8.60
CA PHE A 268 -1.67 1.76 8.00
C PHE A 268 -2.65 2.38 8.97
N VAL A 269 -3.44 3.33 8.50
CA VAL A 269 -4.37 4.12 9.32
C VAL A 269 -5.74 4.01 8.70
N PHE A 270 -6.67 3.38 9.41
CA PHE A 270 -8.05 3.21 8.94
C PHE A 270 -9.01 4.00 9.82
N ALA A 271 -9.98 4.65 9.18
CA ALA A 271 -11.09 5.25 9.90
C ALA A 271 -11.86 4.18 10.66
N THR A 272 -12.37 4.54 11.84
CA THR A 272 -13.33 3.72 12.58
C THR A 272 -14.70 4.39 12.53
N ILE A 273 -15.75 3.59 12.65
CA ILE A 273 -17.13 4.10 12.70
C ILE A 273 -17.32 4.85 14.01
N ALA A 274 -17.85 6.08 13.90
CA ALA A 274 -18.30 6.88 15.04
C ALA A 274 -19.72 6.48 15.48
N ASN A 275 -20.11 6.82 16.70
CA ASN A 275 -21.48 6.62 17.16
C ASN A 275 -22.46 7.42 16.29
N ARG A 276 -23.62 6.84 15.99
CA ARG A 276 -24.74 7.61 15.42
C ARG A 276 -25.27 8.56 16.49
N GLU A 277 -25.62 9.78 16.09
CA GLU A 277 -26.33 10.71 16.99
C GLU A 277 -27.58 10.02 17.54
N GLY A 278 -27.59 9.73 18.85
CA GLY A 278 -28.72 9.08 19.54
C GLY A 278 -28.45 7.68 20.12
N GLU A 279 -27.32 7.03 19.80
CA GLU A 279 -26.93 5.78 20.48
C GLU A 279 -26.34 6.09 21.87
N THR A 280 -27.08 5.75 22.92
CA THR A 280 -26.54 5.68 24.27
C THR A 280 -25.86 4.32 24.44
N ASP A 281 -24.61 4.32 24.89
CA ASP A 281 -23.89 3.09 25.19
C ASP A 281 -24.71 2.23 26.15
N PRO A 282 -25.04 0.96 25.82
CA PRO A 282 -25.58 0.06 26.81
C PRO A 282 -24.43 -0.24 27.77
N THR A 283 -24.51 0.32 28.97
CA THR A 283 -23.58 0.24 30.12
C THR A 283 -22.35 1.16 30.12
N PHE A 284 -22.58 2.43 30.43
CA PHE A 284 -21.65 3.22 31.24
C PHE A 284 -22.41 3.87 32.40
N SER A 285 -22.38 3.24 33.57
CA SER A 285 -22.65 3.94 34.83
C SER A 285 -21.33 4.47 35.35
N THR A 286 -21.09 5.78 35.20
CA THR A 286 -20.22 6.52 36.11
C THR A 286 -20.93 7.82 36.49
N SER A 287 -20.96 8.03 37.80
CA SER A 287 -21.71 9.02 38.56
C SER A 287 -21.39 10.48 38.22
N HIS A 288 -22.45 11.28 38.17
CA HIS A 288 -22.57 12.72 38.48
C HIS A 288 -21.28 13.55 38.57
N THR A 289 -21.11 14.49 37.64
CA THR A 289 -20.83 15.88 38.02
C THR A 289 -21.48 16.82 37.00
N SER A 290 -22.16 17.83 37.54
CA SER A 290 -23.14 18.67 36.88
C SER A 290 -22.56 19.58 35.80
N ALA A 291 -23.35 19.80 34.74
CA ALA A 291 -23.16 20.86 33.78
C ALA A 291 -23.20 22.24 34.46
N ASN A 292 -22.13 23.00 34.31
CA ASN A 292 -22.09 24.47 34.17
C ASN A 292 -20.62 24.89 34.06
N ASP A 293 -20.16 25.14 32.85
CA ASP A 293 -19.26 26.24 32.48
C ASP A 293 -18.80 26.05 31.02
N VAL A 294 -19.55 26.69 30.10
CA VAL A 294 -19.07 26.97 28.75
C VAL A 294 -18.91 28.48 28.65
N SER A 295 -17.68 28.95 28.82
CA SER A 295 -17.22 30.16 28.14
C SER A 295 -15.69 30.17 28.11
N THR A 296 -15.15 30.50 26.94
CA THR A 296 -13.74 30.69 26.55
C THR A 296 -12.92 29.44 26.24
N MET A 297 -12.99 29.00 24.98
CA MET A 297 -11.87 28.32 24.30
C MET A 297 -11.62 29.06 22.98
N ASP A 298 -10.36 29.40 22.72
CA ASP A 298 -9.89 30.25 21.63
C ASP A 298 -9.97 29.56 20.25
N GLU A 299 -10.08 30.35 19.17
CA GLU A 299 -10.25 29.86 17.78
C GLU A 299 -9.08 28.99 17.27
N ASP A 300 -7.91 29.03 17.92
CA ASP A 300 -6.75 28.22 17.51
C ASP A 300 -6.91 26.71 17.83
N ASP A 301 -7.72 26.34 18.84
CA ASP A 301 -7.96 24.91 19.20
C ASP A 301 -8.96 24.22 18.24
N LEU A 302 -9.82 24.99 17.58
CA LEU A 302 -10.75 24.48 16.55
C LEU A 302 -10.03 24.08 15.25
N VAL A 303 -8.88 24.68 14.95
CA VAL A 303 -8.05 24.34 13.78
C VAL A 303 -7.30 23.03 14.02
N SER A 304 -6.84 22.79 15.25
CA SER A 304 -6.21 21.52 15.65
C SER A 304 -7.20 20.35 15.52
N TYR A 305 -8.44 20.51 16.01
CA TYR A 305 -9.47 19.45 15.94
C TYR A 305 -9.90 19.12 14.49
N ARG A 306 -9.96 20.12 13.60
CA ARG A 306 -10.25 19.94 12.16
C ARG A 306 -9.10 19.29 11.37
N GLN A 307 -7.89 19.23 11.93
CA GLN A 307 -6.71 18.66 11.26
C GLN A 307 -6.61 17.14 11.43
N TYR A 308 -7.37 16.52 12.35
CA TYR A 308 -7.35 15.07 12.64
C TYR A 308 -8.38 14.25 11.86
N THR A 309 -9.21 14.87 11.02
CA THR A 309 -10.27 14.17 10.31
C THR A 309 -9.76 13.65 8.97
N ILE A 310 -9.45 12.36 8.95
CA ILE A 310 -9.83 11.52 7.82
C ILE A 310 -11.35 11.68 7.64
N ASN A 311 -11.84 11.95 6.43
CA ASN A 311 -13.27 12.19 6.16
C ASN A 311 -14.12 10.96 6.52
N THR A 312 -14.69 10.94 7.73
CA THR A 312 -15.66 9.91 8.18
C THR A 312 -17.06 10.12 7.57
N ALA A 313 -17.30 11.24 6.87
CA ALA A 313 -18.61 11.64 6.34
C ALA A 313 -19.11 10.86 5.10
N GLY A 314 -18.33 9.89 4.58
CA GLY A 314 -18.64 9.19 3.32
C GLY A 314 -19.55 7.96 3.42
N MET A 315 -19.91 7.49 4.62
CA MET A 315 -20.58 6.19 4.79
C MET A 315 -22.12 6.22 4.82
N ASN A 316 -22.77 7.36 4.53
CA ASN A 316 -24.24 7.42 4.50
C ASN A 316 -24.78 7.07 3.10
N ARG A 317 -25.17 5.80 2.89
CA ARG A 317 -25.89 5.36 1.68
C ARG A 317 -27.40 5.46 1.87
N THR A 318 -28.02 6.43 1.20
CA THR A 318 -29.47 6.45 0.97
C THR A 318 -29.81 5.54 -0.21
N GLY A 319 -30.70 4.58 0.01
CA GLY A 319 -31.18 3.66 -1.03
C GLY A 319 -32.15 4.35 -1.99
N LYS A 320 -31.89 4.23 -3.30
CA LYS A 320 -32.92 4.38 -4.33
C LYS A 320 -32.84 3.21 -5.31
N LYS A 321 -33.85 2.32 -5.22
CA LYS A 321 -34.13 1.26 -6.19
C LYS A 321 -34.41 1.86 -7.56
N ARG A 322 -33.85 1.27 -8.63
CA ARG A 322 -34.37 1.37 -10.00
C ARG A 322 -34.63 -0.05 -10.53
N PRO A 323 -35.68 -0.24 -11.35
CA PRO A 323 -36.14 -1.58 -11.74
C PRO A 323 -35.26 -2.20 -12.83
N ALA A 324 -35.20 -3.53 -12.84
CA ALA A 324 -34.47 -4.34 -13.81
C ALA A 324 -35.18 -4.42 -15.17
N PRO A 325 -34.45 -4.49 -16.30
CA PRO A 325 -35.01 -4.94 -17.57
C PRO A 325 -34.88 -6.46 -17.74
N VAL A 326 -35.97 -7.06 -18.23
CA VAL A 326 -36.16 -8.49 -18.55
C VAL A 326 -35.74 -8.77 -20.00
N SER A 327 -35.01 -9.87 -20.25
CA SER A 327 -34.85 -10.58 -21.55
C SER A 327 -33.94 -11.83 -21.40
N PRO A 328 -34.03 -12.87 -22.28
CA PRO A 328 -34.31 -14.29 -21.91
C PRO A 328 -33.07 -15.23 -21.93
N PRO A 329 -33.22 -16.54 -21.58
CA PRO A 329 -32.10 -17.42 -21.31
C PRO A 329 -31.50 -18.03 -22.59
N MET A 330 -30.18 -18.28 -22.58
CA MET A 330 -29.54 -19.13 -23.57
C MET A 330 -28.55 -20.08 -22.88
N GLU A 331 -28.65 -21.35 -23.25
CA GLU A 331 -28.09 -22.55 -22.62
C GLU A 331 -26.55 -22.52 -22.47
N ALA A 332 -26.08 -23.03 -21.33
CA ALA A 332 -24.68 -23.33 -21.10
C ALA A 332 -24.39 -24.79 -21.49
N THR A 333 -23.63 -24.99 -22.56
CA THR A 333 -23.01 -26.28 -22.88
C THR A 333 -21.72 -26.41 -22.07
N VAL A 334 -21.69 -27.42 -21.20
CA VAL A 334 -20.53 -27.87 -20.44
C VAL A 334 -19.51 -28.49 -21.41
N ASN A 335 -18.26 -28.05 -21.36
CA ASN A 335 -17.12 -28.85 -21.80
C ASN A 335 -16.00 -28.71 -20.76
N GLN A 336 -15.85 -29.77 -19.96
CA GLN A 336 -14.61 -30.14 -19.29
C GLN A 336 -13.57 -30.47 -20.37
N PHE A 337 -12.34 -29.97 -20.22
CA PHE A 337 -11.18 -30.67 -20.75
C PHE A 337 -10.01 -30.54 -19.79
N ASP A 338 -9.47 -31.71 -19.48
CA ASP A 338 -8.36 -32.01 -18.59
C ASP A 338 -7.04 -31.43 -19.10
N GLU A 339 -6.16 -31.03 -18.18
CA GLU A 339 -4.76 -30.73 -18.45
C GLU A 339 -3.95 -32.03 -18.43
N GLU A 340 -3.54 -32.49 -19.61
CA GLU A 340 -2.45 -33.46 -19.78
C GLU A 340 -1.20 -32.72 -20.26
N PHE A 341 -0.09 -32.94 -19.55
CA PHE A 341 1.25 -32.45 -19.81
C PHE A 341 1.91 -33.37 -20.84
N ASP A 342 2.46 -32.82 -21.93
CA ASP A 342 3.54 -33.49 -22.65
C ASP A 342 4.49 -32.52 -23.36
N ASP A 343 5.74 -32.98 -23.41
CA ASP A 343 6.96 -32.28 -23.79
C ASP A 343 7.19 -32.27 -25.33
N PHE A 344 8.21 -31.52 -25.74
CA PHE A 344 8.96 -31.55 -27.01
C PHE A 344 8.68 -30.53 -28.15
N THR A 345 9.66 -29.62 -28.24
CA THR A 345 10.42 -29.18 -29.44
C THR A 345 9.93 -28.10 -30.42
N ALA A 346 10.93 -27.30 -30.79
CA ALA A 346 10.91 -26.12 -31.64
C ALA A 346 10.49 -26.40 -33.09
N THR A 347 9.67 -25.50 -33.64
CA THR A 347 9.81 -24.93 -34.99
C THR A 347 8.95 -23.66 -35.07
N ASN A 348 9.47 -22.64 -35.77
CA ASN A 348 8.82 -21.36 -36.09
C ASN A 348 8.93 -21.20 -37.63
N PRO A 349 8.27 -20.23 -38.32
CA PRO A 349 7.12 -19.40 -37.96
C PRO A 349 6.03 -19.31 -39.08
N LYS A 350 4.81 -18.84 -38.77
CA LYS A 350 4.03 -17.98 -39.68
C LYS A 350 3.12 -17.00 -38.93
N GLN A 351 3.11 -15.77 -39.45
CA GLN A 351 2.48 -14.54 -38.98
C GLN A 351 0.94 -14.62 -38.93
N ARG A 352 0.34 -13.98 -37.91
CA ARG A 352 -0.94 -13.26 -38.07
C ARG A 352 -1.00 -12.08 -37.10
N ILE A 353 -1.12 -10.89 -37.67
CA ILE A 353 -1.24 -9.60 -37.01
C ILE A 353 -2.72 -9.37 -36.69
N THR A 354 -3.02 -9.03 -35.43
CA THR A 354 -4.26 -8.33 -35.05
C THR A 354 -3.89 -7.27 -34.02
N THR A 355 -4.04 -6.02 -34.40
CA THR A 355 -3.73 -4.82 -33.60
C THR A 355 -4.82 -4.56 -32.56
N ASN A 356 -4.44 -4.38 -31.29
CA ASN A 356 -5.20 -3.61 -30.31
C ASN A 356 -4.24 -2.72 -29.53
N ALA A 357 -4.60 -1.43 -29.45
CA ALA A 357 -3.79 -0.35 -28.91
C ALA A 357 -3.66 -0.41 -27.39
N GLY A 358 -2.42 -0.29 -26.91
CA GLY A 358 -2.03 -0.15 -25.52
C GLY A 358 -0.51 -0.12 -25.48
N ASP A 359 0.09 1.06 -25.45
CA ASP A 359 1.54 1.27 -25.53
C ASP A 359 2.31 0.38 -24.55
N THR A 360 2.88 -0.70 -25.09
CA THR A 360 3.85 -1.57 -24.44
C THR A 360 5.02 -1.65 -25.41
N THR A 361 6.09 -0.91 -25.15
CA THR A 361 7.31 -1.02 -25.93
C THR A 361 8.10 -2.24 -25.45
N TYR A 362 8.06 -3.32 -26.24
CA TYR A 362 8.97 -4.45 -26.07
C TYR A 362 10.29 -4.11 -26.75
N THR A 363 11.37 -3.96 -25.98
CA THR A 363 12.72 -3.90 -26.53
C THR A 363 13.48 -5.13 -26.06
N VAL A 364 13.67 -6.10 -26.95
CA VAL A 364 14.59 -7.21 -26.76
C VAL A 364 15.95 -6.75 -27.28
N LEU A 365 16.87 -6.40 -26.38
CA LEU A 365 18.25 -6.13 -26.77
C LEU A 365 18.96 -7.47 -27.00
N SER A 366 19.38 -7.74 -28.24
CA SER A 366 20.19 -8.90 -28.60
C SER A 366 21.69 -8.63 -28.39
N GLN A 367 22.45 -9.68 -28.07
CA GLN A 367 23.86 -9.64 -27.64
C GLN A 367 24.90 -9.02 -28.61
N GLN A 368 24.50 -8.45 -29.76
CA GLN A 368 25.45 -7.84 -30.70
C GLN A 368 25.62 -6.32 -30.54
N SER A 369 24.80 -5.64 -29.75
CA SER A 369 24.90 -4.18 -29.57
C SER A 369 25.79 -3.71 -28.41
N LEU A 370 26.32 -4.62 -27.58
CA LEU A 370 27.20 -4.26 -26.45
C LEU A 370 28.69 -4.20 -26.76
N ILE A 371 29.13 -4.56 -27.98
CA ILE A 371 30.57 -4.55 -28.34
C ILE A 371 30.97 -3.25 -29.10
N GLY A 372 30.00 -2.40 -29.46
CA GLY A 372 30.23 -1.17 -30.24
C GLY A 372 30.56 0.09 -29.44
N PHE A 373 30.54 0.07 -28.10
CA PHE A 373 30.69 1.27 -27.26
C PHE A 373 32.00 1.37 -26.48
N GLN A 374 32.96 0.47 -26.72
CA GLN A 374 34.25 0.43 -26.01
C GLN A 374 35.48 0.61 -26.92
N ARG A 375 35.31 1.13 -28.13
CA ARG A 375 36.43 1.33 -29.07
C ARG A 375 36.34 2.65 -29.82
N SER A 376 36.39 3.75 -29.08
CA SER A 376 36.55 5.09 -29.67
C SER A 376 37.06 6.12 -28.66
N GLU A 377 38.12 5.84 -27.89
CA GLU A 377 38.86 6.91 -27.18
C GLU A 377 40.40 6.79 -27.22
N ASP A 378 40.98 5.72 -27.78
CA ASP A 378 42.45 5.62 -27.94
C ASP A 378 42.83 5.58 -29.42
N ASN A 379 42.91 6.75 -30.07
CA ASN A 379 43.79 7.06 -31.22
C ASN A 379 43.46 8.44 -31.84
N MET A 380 44.18 9.49 -31.44
CA MET A 380 44.75 10.56 -32.29
C MET A 380 45.08 11.80 -31.46
N ALA A 381 46.38 12.04 -31.23
CA ALA A 381 47.10 13.25 -31.66
C ALA A 381 48.36 13.44 -30.83
N ASP A 382 49.43 12.80 -31.28
CA ASP A 382 50.82 13.12 -30.93
C ASP A 382 51.45 13.64 -32.24
N ILE A 383 51.42 14.97 -32.45
CA ILE A 383 52.17 15.68 -33.48
C ILE A 383 52.51 17.08 -32.92
N THR A 384 53.78 17.20 -32.51
CA THR A 384 54.72 18.34 -32.56
C THR A 384 54.19 19.70 -33.00
N ASP A 385 54.53 20.74 -32.22
CA ASP A 385 55.12 21.99 -32.72
C ASP A 385 55.94 22.64 -31.60
N ASP A 386 57.26 22.60 -31.78
CA ASP A 386 58.26 23.48 -31.15
C ASP A 386 58.36 24.78 -31.98
N GLU A 387 58.91 25.83 -31.35
CA GLU A 387 59.25 27.18 -31.86
C GLU A 387 58.22 28.28 -31.56
N ASP A 388 58.42 29.02 -30.45
CA ASP A 388 59.10 30.33 -30.51
C ASP A 388 59.29 30.96 -29.12
N GLU A 389 60.55 31.33 -28.84
CA GLU A 389 60.99 32.21 -27.76
C GLU A 389 60.56 33.67 -28.04
N GLU A 390 60.04 34.39 -27.04
CA GLU A 390 60.55 35.72 -26.66
C GLU A 390 59.83 36.30 -25.41
N ASN A 391 60.67 36.77 -24.48
CA ASN A 391 60.46 37.57 -23.25
C ASN A 391 60.05 36.90 -21.93
#